data_AF-A0A455T5G9-F1
#
_entry.id   AF-A0A455T5G9-F1
#
_cell.length_a   1.000
_cell.length_b   1.000
_cell.length_c   1.000
_cell.angle_alpha   90.00
_cell.angle_beta   90.00
_cell.angle_gamma   90.00
#
_symmetry.space_group_name_H-M   'P 1'
#
loop_
_entity.id
_entity.type
_entity.pdbx_description
1 polymer ?
#
loop_
_entity_poly.entity_id
_entity_poly.type
_entity_poly.pdbx_seq_one_letter_code
_entity_poly.pdbx_strand_id
1 'polypeptide(L)'
;MRQELLAWFAREGLLLQSVTANPEDPEHDEIKVTVRAPIVALGRGREDFRECPDPVLFGYPESCLELMTLEDLHWFILRWFEGAVAAGRARCFVCNKVLDNGPDHPWDAVFVSADWHCWLVVHFDCKRYLGRDLKGRNPFEVELREPELFDLRLTEREGQERGGSADG
;
A
#
# COMPACT_ATOMS: atom_id res chain seq x y z
N MET A 1 -6.04 -11.04 -6.62
CA MET A 1 -4.57 -11.25 -6.57
C MET A 1 -4.12 -12.60 -7.17
N ARG A 2 -2.98 -12.65 -7.88
CA ARG A 2 -2.35 -13.89 -8.40
C ARG A 2 -1.77 -14.79 -7.29
N GLN A 3 -1.70 -16.10 -7.55
CA GLN A 3 -1.15 -17.06 -6.60
C GLN A 3 0.36 -16.89 -6.38
N GLU A 4 1.10 -16.50 -7.41
CA GLU A 4 2.55 -16.31 -7.36
C GLU A 4 2.92 -15.13 -6.47
N LEU A 5 2.17 -14.03 -6.56
CA LEU A 5 2.35 -12.88 -5.69
C LEU A 5 1.97 -13.21 -4.23
N LEU A 6 0.92 -14.00 -4.02
CA LEU A 6 0.56 -14.48 -2.68
C LEU A 6 1.65 -15.39 -2.09
N ALA A 7 2.22 -16.29 -2.90
CA ALA A 7 3.33 -17.14 -2.50
C ALA A 7 4.60 -16.33 -2.19
N TRP A 8 4.86 -15.27 -2.96
CA TRP A 8 5.91 -14.31 -2.68
C TRP A 8 5.69 -13.63 -1.32
N PHE A 9 4.49 -13.11 -1.04
CA PHE A 9 4.18 -12.54 0.28
C PHE A 9 4.38 -13.53 1.42
N ALA A 10 4.04 -14.81 1.21
CA ALA A 10 4.28 -15.86 2.19
C ALA A 10 5.78 -16.04 2.47
N ARG A 11 6.60 -16.08 1.42
CA ARG A 11 8.06 -16.23 1.50
C ARG A 11 8.72 -15.06 2.22
N GLU A 12 8.25 -13.85 1.95
CA GLU A 12 8.75 -12.62 2.59
C GLU A 12 8.17 -12.39 4.00
N GLY A 13 7.30 -13.28 4.49
CA GLY A 13 6.70 -13.18 5.82
C GLY A 13 5.69 -12.03 5.97
N LEU A 14 5.09 -11.58 4.87
CA LEU A 14 4.21 -10.41 4.81
C LEU A 14 2.73 -10.73 4.94
N LEU A 15 2.37 -12.01 5.01
CA LEU A 15 0.98 -12.42 5.16
C LEU A 15 0.45 -12.08 6.56
N LEU A 16 -0.68 -11.38 6.57
CA LEU A 16 -1.47 -11.14 7.78
C LEU A 16 -2.19 -12.42 8.18
N GLN A 17 -2.23 -12.68 9.48
CA GLN A 17 -2.94 -13.82 10.05
C GLN A 17 -3.85 -13.34 11.19
N SER A 18 -5.08 -13.84 11.21
CA SER A 18 -6.02 -13.67 12.32
C SER A 18 -6.49 -15.04 12.77
N VAL A 19 -6.43 -15.29 14.06
CA VAL A 19 -6.83 -16.56 14.68
C VAL A 19 -7.99 -16.27 15.63
N THR A 20 -9.15 -16.86 15.34
CA THR A 20 -10.33 -16.77 16.20
C THR A 20 -10.72 -18.16 16.67
N ALA A 21 -10.78 -18.34 17.99
CA ALA A 21 -11.31 -19.53 18.64
C ALA A 21 -12.79 -19.30 18.98
N ASN A 22 -13.63 -20.36 18.93
CA ASN A 22 -15.03 -20.25 19.31
C ASN A 22 -15.19 -20.44 20.82
N PRO A 23 -15.55 -19.39 21.60
CA PRO A 23 -15.65 -19.50 23.05
C PRO A 23 -16.89 -20.28 23.52
N GLU A 24 -17.85 -20.58 22.64
CA GLU A 24 -19.12 -21.22 23.01
C GLU A 24 -19.07 -22.76 23.02
N ASP A 25 -18.02 -23.37 22.47
CA ASP A 25 -17.78 -24.83 22.54
C ASP A 25 -16.31 -25.13 22.84
N PRO A 26 -15.89 -25.07 24.12
CA PRO A 26 -14.51 -25.34 24.52
C PRO A 26 -14.06 -26.80 24.30
N GLU A 27 -15.01 -27.73 24.14
CA GLU A 27 -14.71 -29.15 23.88
C GLU A 27 -14.47 -29.42 22.38
N HIS A 28 -14.99 -28.57 21.49
CA HIS A 28 -14.73 -28.58 20.04
C HIS A 28 -14.21 -27.22 19.58
N ASP A 29 -13.02 -26.84 20.07
CA ASP A 29 -12.37 -25.57 19.77
C ASP A 29 -12.05 -25.44 18.27
N GLU A 30 -13.00 -24.93 17.49
CA GLU A 30 -12.82 -24.67 16.06
C GLU A 30 -11.95 -23.42 15.90
N ILE A 31 -10.68 -23.65 15.59
CA ILE A 31 -9.74 -22.58 15.29
C ILE A 31 -9.92 -22.13 13.85
N LYS A 32 -10.47 -20.93 13.66
CA LYS A 32 -10.54 -20.30 12.34
C LYS A 32 -9.31 -19.42 12.13
N VAL A 33 -8.46 -19.80 11.19
CA VAL A 33 -7.31 -19.00 10.73
C VAL A 33 -7.68 -18.28 9.44
N THR A 34 -7.63 -16.95 9.45
CA THR A 34 -7.82 -16.12 8.25
C THR A 34 -6.47 -15.56 7.83
N VAL A 35 -6.11 -15.77 6.56
CA VAL A 35 -4.87 -15.25 5.97
C VAL A 35 -5.21 -14.16 4.96
N ARG A 36 -4.46 -13.07 4.95
CA ARG A 36 -4.66 -11.94 4.04
C ARG A 36 -3.31 -11.41 3.54
N ALA A 37 -3.25 -11.03 2.26
CA ALA A 37 -2.09 -10.34 1.70
C ALA A 37 -1.96 -8.91 2.27
N PRO A 38 -0.78 -8.28 2.18
CA PRO A 38 -0.60 -6.88 2.53
C PRO A 38 -1.61 -5.93 1.87
N ILE A 39 -1.92 -4.86 2.57
CA ILE A 39 -2.95 -3.88 2.18
C ILE A 39 -2.28 -2.60 1.67
N VAL A 40 -2.88 -1.97 0.67
CA VAL A 40 -2.48 -0.63 0.21
C VAL A 40 -3.58 0.36 0.54
N ALA A 41 -3.26 1.45 1.23
CA ALA A 41 -4.22 2.48 1.65
C ALA A 41 -3.96 3.81 0.95
N LEU A 42 -4.95 4.27 0.17
CA LEU A 42 -4.98 5.60 -0.45
C LEU A 42 -5.47 6.69 0.51
N GLY A 43 -5.85 6.32 1.73
CA GLY A 43 -6.51 7.19 2.71
C GLY A 43 -7.05 6.35 3.86
N ARG A 44 -7.81 6.98 4.76
CA ARG A 44 -8.36 6.33 5.97
C ARG A 44 -9.84 5.98 5.88
N GLY A 45 -10.50 6.37 4.79
CA GLY A 45 -11.90 6.10 4.53
C GLY A 45 -12.12 4.62 4.19
N ARG A 46 -13.34 4.14 4.40
CA ARG A 46 -13.70 2.74 4.15
C ARG A 46 -13.37 2.28 2.73
N GLU A 47 -13.50 3.17 1.75
CA GLU A 47 -13.30 2.88 0.33
C GLU A 47 -11.88 3.16 -0.15
N ASP A 48 -10.95 3.48 0.75
CA ASP A 48 -9.58 3.87 0.39
C ASP A 48 -8.58 2.69 0.46
N PHE A 49 -9.04 1.49 0.83
CA PHE A 49 -8.19 0.30 0.93
C PHE A 49 -8.21 -0.52 -0.36
N ARG A 50 -7.05 -1.01 -0.76
CA ARG A 50 -6.81 -1.80 -1.97
C ARG A 50 -6.12 -3.11 -1.63
N GLU A 51 -6.40 -4.13 -2.43
CA GLU A 51 -5.45 -5.22 -2.58
C GLU A 51 -4.11 -4.66 -3.04
N CYS A 52 -3.01 -5.29 -2.64
CA CYS A 52 -1.69 -4.91 -3.16
C CYS A 52 -1.68 -4.99 -4.69
N PRO A 53 -1.30 -3.91 -5.41
CA PRO A 53 -1.13 -3.94 -6.85
C PRO A 53 -0.15 -5.04 -7.25
N ASP A 54 -0.49 -5.74 -8.34
CA ASP A 54 0.29 -6.86 -8.84
C ASP A 54 1.25 -6.36 -9.93
N PRO A 55 2.58 -6.37 -9.72
CA PRO A 55 3.54 -5.86 -10.71
C PRO A 55 3.31 -6.40 -12.13
N VAL A 56 2.89 -7.66 -12.27
CA VAL A 56 2.68 -8.29 -13.57
C VAL A 56 1.50 -7.66 -14.32
N LEU A 57 0.42 -7.29 -13.60
CA LEU A 57 -0.71 -6.58 -14.19
C LEU A 57 -0.34 -5.17 -14.67
N PHE A 58 0.75 -4.62 -14.15
CA PHE A 58 1.29 -3.31 -14.54
C PHE A 58 2.44 -3.43 -15.55
N GLY A 59 2.60 -4.59 -16.18
CA GLY A 59 3.51 -4.80 -17.31
C GLY A 59 4.91 -5.30 -16.95
N TYR A 60 5.16 -5.66 -15.70
CA TYR A 60 6.40 -6.34 -15.33
C TYR A 60 6.38 -7.80 -15.82
N PRO A 61 7.52 -8.39 -16.21
CA PRO A 61 7.59 -9.80 -16.59
C PRO A 61 7.16 -10.72 -15.45
N GLU A 62 6.51 -11.86 -15.73
CA GLU A 62 6.09 -12.80 -14.66
C GLU A 62 7.25 -13.29 -13.80
N SER A 63 8.42 -13.50 -14.42
CA SER A 63 9.66 -13.90 -13.74
C SER A 63 10.17 -12.84 -12.75
N CYS A 64 9.64 -11.61 -12.78
CA CYS A 64 10.04 -10.59 -11.82
C CYS A 64 9.72 -11.03 -10.39
N LEU A 65 8.58 -11.68 -10.14
CA LEU A 65 8.17 -12.06 -8.79
C LEU A 65 9.14 -13.06 -8.15
N GLU A 66 9.80 -13.91 -8.92
CA GLU A 66 10.78 -14.85 -8.38
C GLU A 66 12.02 -14.14 -7.82
N LEU A 67 12.47 -13.09 -8.51
CA LEU A 67 13.70 -12.34 -8.24
C LEU A 67 13.47 -11.05 -7.43
N MET A 68 12.21 -10.61 -7.32
CA MET A 68 11.82 -9.36 -6.66
C MET A 68 12.16 -9.43 -5.18
N THR A 69 12.89 -8.42 -4.71
CA THR A 69 13.14 -8.18 -3.29
C THR A 69 12.02 -7.33 -2.69
N LEU A 70 11.96 -7.23 -1.36
CA LEU A 70 11.04 -6.31 -0.70
C LEU A 70 11.30 -4.84 -1.10
N GLU A 71 12.55 -4.47 -1.35
CA GLU A 71 12.91 -3.12 -1.80
C GLU A 71 12.35 -2.84 -3.20
N ASP A 72 12.42 -3.80 -4.12
CA ASP A 72 11.82 -3.67 -5.45
C ASP A 72 10.30 -3.48 -5.36
N LEU A 73 9.63 -4.20 -4.45
CA LEU A 73 8.20 -4.00 -4.23
C LEU A 73 7.91 -2.62 -3.61
N HIS A 74 8.72 -2.15 -2.65
CA HIS A 74 8.57 -0.79 -2.12
C HIS A 74 8.65 0.26 -3.23
N TRP A 75 9.61 0.11 -4.15
CA TRP A 75 9.73 0.99 -5.30
C TRP A 75 8.51 0.93 -6.21
N PHE A 76 8.05 -0.28 -6.55
CA PHE A 76 6.85 -0.45 -7.36
C PHE A 76 5.61 0.21 -6.72
N ILE A 77 5.39 -0.01 -5.42
CA ILE A 77 4.27 0.59 -4.69
C ILE A 77 4.39 2.11 -4.60
N LEU A 78 5.60 2.65 -4.43
CA LEU A 78 5.83 4.10 -4.49
C LEU A 78 5.41 4.67 -5.85
N ARG A 79 5.82 4.05 -6.97
CA ARG A 79 5.41 4.48 -8.32
C ARG A 79 3.91 4.40 -8.51
N TRP A 80 3.26 3.37 -7.96
CA TRP A 80 1.82 3.25 -7.97
C TRP A 80 1.14 4.38 -7.18
N PHE A 81 1.67 4.74 -6.01
CA PHE A 81 1.18 5.89 -5.24
C PHE A 81 1.37 7.22 -5.95
N GLU A 82 2.49 7.45 -6.64
CA GLU A 82 2.70 8.64 -7.45
C GLU A 82 1.59 8.79 -8.52
N GLY A 83 1.22 7.68 -9.18
CA GLY A 83 0.08 7.64 -10.10
C GLY A 83 -1.24 7.99 -9.41
N ALA A 84 -1.48 7.46 -8.21
CA ALA A 84 -2.67 7.77 -7.42
C ALA A 84 -2.75 9.23 -6.97
N VAL A 85 -1.61 9.83 -6.59
CA VAL A 85 -1.49 11.25 -6.23
C VAL A 85 -1.75 12.13 -7.44
N ALA A 86 -1.11 11.83 -8.58
CA ALA A 86 -1.31 12.57 -9.84
C ALA A 86 -2.78 12.52 -10.31
N ALA A 87 -3.47 11.40 -10.07
CA ALA A 87 -4.88 11.24 -10.38
C ALA A 87 -5.84 11.86 -9.32
N GLY A 88 -5.33 12.49 -8.26
CA GLY A 88 -6.13 13.07 -7.18
C GLY A 88 -6.89 12.04 -6.34
N ARG A 89 -6.43 10.78 -6.33
CA ARG A 89 -7.06 9.66 -5.62
C ARG A 89 -6.49 9.44 -4.22
N ALA A 90 -5.24 9.84 -4.01
CA ALA A 90 -4.55 9.70 -2.74
C ALA A 90 -4.89 10.84 -1.75
N ARG A 91 -5.11 10.47 -0.49
CA ARG A 91 -5.34 11.37 0.63
C ARG A 91 -4.41 11.00 1.77
N CYS A 92 -3.92 12.00 2.49
CA CYS A 92 -3.13 11.75 3.69
C CYS A 92 -3.93 10.91 4.69
N PHE A 93 -3.39 9.77 5.10
CA PHE A 93 -4.04 8.85 6.02
C PHE A 93 -4.44 9.51 7.35
N VAL A 94 -3.71 10.54 7.79
CA VAL A 94 -3.96 11.23 9.08
C VAL A 94 -4.94 12.39 8.90
N CYS A 95 -4.61 13.39 8.08
CA CYS A 95 -5.40 14.62 7.99
C CYS A 95 -6.51 14.57 6.93
N ASN A 96 -6.56 13.49 6.13
CA ASN A 96 -7.57 13.22 5.10
C ASN A 96 -7.66 14.24 3.95
N LYS A 97 -6.69 15.17 3.86
CA LYS A 97 -6.55 16.08 2.73
C LYS A 97 -6.01 15.33 1.52
N VAL A 98 -6.47 15.73 0.33
CA VAL A 98 -5.93 15.24 -0.95
C VAL A 98 -4.44 15.56 -1.00
N LEU A 99 -3.66 14.58 -1.46
CA LEU A 99 -2.23 14.74 -1.69
C LEU A 99 -2.00 15.29 -3.10
N ASP A 100 -0.95 16.07 -3.26
CA ASP A 100 -0.46 16.54 -4.54
C ASP A 100 1.07 16.48 -4.58
N ASN A 101 1.65 16.62 -5.77
CA ASN A 101 3.10 16.67 -5.96
C ASN A 101 3.64 18.11 -5.83
N GLY A 102 2.91 18.99 -5.15
CA GLY A 102 3.31 20.37 -4.88
C GLY A 102 4.44 20.45 -3.84
N PRO A 103 5.29 21.49 -3.90
CA PRO A 103 6.40 21.64 -2.97
C PRO A 103 5.96 22.01 -1.55
N ASP A 104 4.75 22.53 -1.38
CA ASP A 104 4.28 23.11 -0.12
C ASP A 104 3.92 22.05 0.93
N HIS A 105 3.49 20.87 0.48
CA HIS A 105 2.99 19.79 1.34
C HIS A 105 3.51 18.43 0.88
N PRO A 106 4.81 18.14 1.07
CA PRO A 106 5.38 16.87 0.67
C PRO A 106 4.69 15.71 1.39
N TRP A 107 4.55 14.61 0.66
CA TRP A 107 3.99 13.37 1.15
C TRP A 107 5.01 12.24 1.06
N ASP A 108 4.73 11.16 1.77
CA ASP A 108 5.56 9.98 1.79
C ASP A 108 4.71 8.72 1.71
N ALA A 109 5.25 7.71 1.03
CA ALA A 109 4.81 6.32 1.15
C ALA A 109 5.48 5.70 2.39
N VAL A 110 4.66 5.08 3.25
CA VAL A 110 5.13 4.43 4.48
C VAL A 110 4.64 2.99 4.48
N PHE A 111 5.55 2.07 4.78
CA PHE A 111 5.20 0.69 5.08
C PHE A 111 5.08 0.49 6.59
N VAL A 112 3.90 0.08 7.05
CA VAL A 112 3.63 -0.27 8.45
C VAL A 112 3.69 -1.79 8.57
N SER A 113 4.83 -2.30 9.02
CA SER A 113 5.08 -3.74 9.18
C SER A 113 4.45 -4.32 10.45
N ALA A 114 4.39 -3.54 11.54
CA ALA A 114 3.78 -4.01 12.79
C ALA A 114 2.26 -4.06 12.67
N ASP A 115 1.67 -5.21 12.97
CA ASP A 115 0.23 -5.52 13.09
C ASP A 115 -0.63 -5.33 11.83
N TRP A 116 -0.18 -4.54 10.85
CA TRP A 116 -0.99 -4.10 9.71
C TRP A 116 -0.48 -4.55 8.35
N HIS A 117 0.84 -4.78 8.18
CA HIS A 117 1.48 -5.05 6.88
C HIS A 117 0.86 -4.23 5.76
N CYS A 118 0.90 -2.89 5.93
CA CYS A 118 0.16 -1.97 5.09
C CYS A 118 1.06 -0.87 4.53
N TRP A 119 1.01 -0.68 3.22
CA TRP A 119 1.54 0.53 2.59
C TRP A 119 0.49 1.62 2.61
N LEU A 120 0.86 2.83 3.02
CA LEU A 120 -0.03 3.98 3.07
C LEU A 120 0.69 5.26 2.67
N VAL A 121 -0.09 6.30 2.36
CA VAL A 121 0.41 7.63 2.05
C VAL A 121 0.04 8.65 3.12
N VAL A 122 0.97 9.55 3.43
CA VAL A 122 0.84 10.52 4.52
C VAL A 122 1.63 11.77 4.22
N HIS A 123 1.16 12.95 4.62
CA HIS A 123 2.01 14.14 4.61
C HIS A 123 3.20 13.94 5.54
N PHE A 124 4.36 14.48 5.17
CA PHE A 124 5.59 14.40 5.95
C PHE A 124 5.37 14.80 7.43
N ASP A 125 4.75 15.95 7.66
CA ASP A 125 4.46 16.47 9.02
C ASP A 125 3.40 15.67 9.78
N CYS A 126 2.57 14.89 9.07
CA CYS A 126 1.53 14.09 9.67
C CYS A 126 2.03 12.72 10.16
N LYS A 127 3.20 12.25 9.71
CA LYS A 127 3.78 10.94 10.09
C LYS A 127 3.79 10.69 11.60
N ARG A 128 4.12 11.72 12.39
CA ARG A 128 4.20 11.64 13.86
C ARG A 128 2.89 11.23 14.53
N TYR A 129 1.75 11.34 13.83
CA TYR A 129 0.44 10.97 14.34
C TYR A 129 -0.06 9.59 13.86
N LEU A 130 0.67 8.92 12.94
CA LEU A 130 0.25 7.65 12.36
C LEU A 130 -0.03 6.58 13.42
N GLY A 131 0.86 6.42 14.41
CA GLY A 131 0.66 5.43 15.47
C GLY A 131 -0.63 5.63 16.26
N ARG A 132 -1.08 6.88 16.44
CA ARG A 132 -2.38 7.18 17.07
C ARG A 132 -3.53 6.84 16.13
N ASP A 133 -3.44 7.21 14.85
CA ASP A 133 -4.52 7.00 13.88
C ASP A 133 -4.69 5.53 13.45
N LEU A 134 -3.64 4.71 13.59
CA LEU A 134 -3.67 3.26 13.36
C LEU A 134 -4.12 2.47 14.59
N LYS A 135 -3.94 3.02 15.80
CA LYS A 135 -4.29 2.34 17.05
C LYS A 135 -5.75 1.92 17.07
N GLY A 136 -5.98 0.63 17.33
CA GLY A 136 -7.33 0.06 17.44
C GLY A 136 -8.01 -0.22 16.10
N ARG A 137 -7.33 -0.01 14.96
CA ARG A 137 -7.83 -0.48 13.67
C ARG A 137 -7.35 -1.90 13.41
N ASN A 138 -8.19 -2.71 12.76
CA ASN A 138 -7.88 -4.09 12.40
C ASN A 138 -7.81 -4.23 10.86
N PRO A 139 -6.72 -4.76 10.29
CA PRO A 139 -6.59 -4.92 8.85
C PRO A 139 -7.57 -5.96 8.27
N PHE A 140 -8.23 -6.78 9.10
CA PHE A 140 -9.26 -7.73 8.66
C PHE A 140 -10.67 -7.11 8.61
N GLU A 141 -10.87 -5.92 9.20
CA GLU A 141 -12.17 -5.23 9.22
C GLU A 141 -12.35 -4.27 8.03
N VAL A 142 -11.28 -4.04 7.25
CA VAL A 142 -11.36 -3.21 6.05
C VAL A 142 -11.80 -4.03 4.83
N GLU A 143 -12.61 -3.37 4.00
CA GLU A 143 -13.05 -3.87 2.71
C GLU A 143 -12.00 -3.49 1.66
N LEU A 144 -11.45 -4.50 0.97
CA LEU A 144 -10.43 -4.28 -0.05
C LEU A 144 -11.08 -4.16 -1.42
N ARG A 145 -10.70 -3.13 -2.17
CA ARG A 145 -11.05 -2.97 -3.57
C ARG A 145 -9.89 -3.35 -4.48
N GLU A 146 -10.18 -3.62 -5.75
CA GLU A 146 -9.14 -3.81 -6.76
C GLU A 146 -8.31 -2.53 -6.94
N PRO A 147 -6.99 -2.65 -7.14
CA PRO A 147 -6.11 -1.50 -7.36
C PRO A 147 -6.41 -0.83 -8.70
N GLU A 148 -6.43 0.51 -8.71
CA GLU A 148 -6.53 1.28 -9.94
C GLU A 148 -5.32 1.06 -10.86
N LEU A 149 -5.58 1.02 -12.16
CA LEU A 149 -4.54 0.95 -13.19
C LEU A 149 -4.07 2.37 -13.52
N PHE A 150 -2.85 2.70 -13.11
CA PHE A 150 -2.17 3.94 -13.46
C PHE A 150 -1.08 3.68 -14.50
N ASP A 151 -0.90 4.61 -15.44
CA ASP A 151 0.25 4.57 -16.36
C ASP A 151 1.50 5.03 -15.62
N LEU A 152 2.28 4.06 -15.12
CA LEU A 152 3.50 4.30 -14.33
C LEU A 152 4.66 4.91 -15.15
N ARG A 153 4.47 5.13 -16.46
CA ARG A 153 5.44 5.82 -17.33
C ARG A 153 5.29 7.34 -17.29
N LEU A 154 4.13 7.84 -16.86
CA LEU A 154 3.87 9.29 -16.78
C LEU A 154 4.61 9.96 -15.63
N THR A 155 4.99 9.20 -14.61
CA THR A 155 5.70 9.68 -13.41
C THR A 155 7.20 9.96 -13.63
N GLU A 156 7.71 9.85 -14.86
CA GLU A 156 9.09 10.23 -15.24
C GLU A 156 9.18 11.64 -15.89
N ARG A 157 8.09 12.18 -16.43
CA ARG A 157 8.17 13.36 -17.33
C ARG A 157 8.21 14.71 -16.60
N GLU A 158 7.73 14.80 -15.36
CA GLU A 158 7.65 16.07 -14.63
C GLU A 158 8.96 16.46 -13.90
N GLY A 159 9.89 15.52 -13.74
CA GLY A 159 11.23 15.78 -13.18
C GLY A 159 12.22 16.34 -14.20
N GLN A 160 12.00 16.11 -15.49
CA GLN A 160 12.96 16.46 -16.55
C GLN A 160 12.75 17.87 -17.11
N GLU A 161 11.54 18.42 -17.02
CA GLU A 161 11.24 19.80 -17.45
C GLU A 161 11.75 20.86 -16.46
N ARG A 162 12.12 20.49 -15.22
CA ARG A 162 12.76 21.40 -14.24
C ARG A 162 14.28 21.49 -14.36
N GLY A 163 14.91 20.67 -15.23
CA GLY A 163 16.35 20.72 -15.51
C GLY A 163 16.73 21.54 -16.75
N GLY A 164 15.75 22.04 -17.49
CA GLY A 164 15.96 22.74 -18.77
C GLY A 164 15.78 24.25 -18.66
N SER A 165 16.52 24.92 -17.79
CA SER A 165 16.75 26.38 -17.85
C SER A 165 17.94 26.77 -16.96
N ALA A 166 19.13 26.61 -17.51
CA ALA A 166 20.27 27.47 -17.18
C ALA A 166 20.81 27.98 -18.53
N ASP A 167 20.69 29.29 -18.70
CA ASP A 167 21.01 30.08 -19.89
C ASP A 167 22.47 29.99 -20.34
N GLY A 168 22.71 30.43 -21.59
CA GLY A 168 23.87 31.26 -21.91
C GLY A 168 24.81 30.72 -22.97
#